data_AF-A0AAN6ZAC7-F1
#
_entry.id   AF-A0AAN6ZAC7-F1
#
_cell.length_a   1.000
_cell.length_b   1.000
_cell.length_c   1.000
_cell.angle_alpha   90.00
_cell.angle_beta   90.00
_cell.angle_gamma   90.00
#
_symmetry.space_group_name_H-M   'P 1'
#
loop_
_entity.id
_entity.type
_entity.pdbx_description
1 polymer ?
#
loop_
_entity_poly.entity_id
_entity_poly.type
_entity_poly.pdbx_seq_one_letter_code
_entity_poly.pdbx_strand_id
1 'polypeptide(L)'
;MFNAFEGSPRIVRLFGRGTVLERGTPPFDDFVQKHNVQTIPASRSIIIVRAHQAASSCGYSVPYYQFIKFRATLNDFFSKKADRFEQGKTDESLERYWAWKNSSSIDGLPGMEIGCKTAREEHIAPITKMVGQKAPQGYYNARRFSIWHLVLVAILASTCTACSLLLLSGLAHRIVGTA
;
A
#
# COMPACT_ATOMS: atom_id res chain seq x y z
N MET A 1 -12.98 -7.69 -7.11
CA MET A 1 -13.91 -8.38 -8.03
C MET A 1 -14.66 -9.39 -7.19
N PHE A 2 -15.99 -9.33 -7.17
CA PHE A 2 -16.87 -10.21 -6.40
C PHE A 2 -17.61 -11.13 -7.37
N ASN A 3 -17.80 -12.39 -7.00
CA ASN A 3 -18.45 -13.38 -7.85
C ASN A 3 -19.66 -13.97 -7.12
N ALA A 4 -20.76 -14.18 -7.83
CA ALA A 4 -21.87 -14.99 -7.37
C ALA A 4 -21.52 -16.47 -7.58
N PHE A 5 -21.47 -17.22 -6.49
CA PHE A 5 -21.17 -18.66 -6.49
C PHE A 5 -22.44 -19.54 -6.40
N GLU A 6 -23.58 -18.90 -6.17
CA GLU A 6 -24.91 -19.50 -6.09
C GLU A 6 -25.88 -18.64 -6.93
N GLY A 7 -26.96 -19.25 -7.43
CA GLY A 7 -27.96 -18.57 -8.24
C GLY A 7 -27.45 -18.11 -9.60
N SER A 8 -27.93 -16.96 -10.08
CA SER A 8 -27.53 -16.44 -11.39
C SER A 8 -26.05 -16.02 -11.39
N PRO A 9 -25.25 -16.51 -12.35
CA PRO A 9 -23.84 -16.17 -12.40
C PRO A 9 -23.65 -14.68 -12.66
N ARG A 10 -22.95 -14.00 -11.78
CA ARG A 10 -22.65 -12.57 -11.89
C ARG A 10 -21.26 -12.27 -11.35
N ILE A 11 -20.56 -11.40 -12.05
CA ILE A 11 -19.30 -10.82 -11.58
C ILE A 11 -19.55 -9.33 -11.34
N VAL A 12 -19.22 -8.83 -10.15
CA VAL A 12 -19.32 -7.42 -9.79
C VAL A 12 -17.94 -6.82 -9.59
N ARG A 13 -17.74 -5.63 -10.16
CA ARG A 13 -16.55 -4.80 -9.98
C ARG A 13 -16.97 -3.49 -9.34
N LEU A 14 -16.24 -3.08 -8.32
CA LEU A 14 -16.38 -1.77 -7.68
C LEU A 14 -15.16 -0.95 -8.05
N PHE A 15 -15.39 0.26 -8.55
CA PHE A 15 -14.37 1.24 -8.88
C PHE A 15 -14.48 2.40 -7.89
N GLY A 16 -13.35 2.79 -7.33
CA GLY A 16 -13.32 3.70 -6.20
C GLY A 16 -11.90 4.19 -5.92
N ARG A 17 -11.82 5.18 -5.03
CA ARG A 17 -10.55 5.61 -4.45
C ARG A 17 -10.35 4.86 -3.13
N GLY A 18 -9.21 4.19 -3.00
CA GLY A 18 -8.77 3.55 -1.77
C GLY A 18 -7.98 4.50 -0.88
N THR A 19 -8.23 4.43 0.43
CA THR A 19 -7.40 5.02 1.48
C THR A 19 -7.01 3.92 2.44
N VAL A 20 -5.72 3.82 2.75
CA VAL A 20 -5.18 2.81 3.65
C VAL A 20 -4.98 3.45 5.02
N LEU A 21 -5.53 2.82 6.06
CA LEU A 21 -5.24 3.09 7.45
C LEU A 21 -4.39 1.93 7.96
N GLU A 22 -3.13 2.18 8.30
CA GLU A 22 -2.21 1.12 8.75
C GLU A 22 -2.30 0.93 10.27
N ARG A 23 -2.15 -0.32 10.74
CA ARG A 23 -2.09 -0.61 12.18
C ARG A 23 -0.96 0.20 12.84
N GLY A 24 -1.20 0.65 14.07
CA GLY A 24 -0.29 1.49 14.87
C GLY A 24 -0.23 2.95 14.41
N THR A 25 -1.16 3.38 13.56
CA THR A 25 -1.41 4.79 13.26
C THR A 25 -2.70 5.23 13.95
N PRO A 26 -2.79 6.47 14.46
CA PRO A 26 -4.01 6.97 15.11
C PRO A 26 -5.28 6.82 14.24
N PRO A 27 -5.25 7.06 12.91
CA PRO A 27 -6.43 6.87 12.07
C PRO A 27 -6.99 5.44 12.08
N PHE A 28 -6.14 4.42 12.25
CA PHE A 28 -6.60 3.03 12.35
C PHE A 28 -7.36 2.80 13.66
N ASP A 29 -6.77 3.22 14.78
CA ASP A 29 -7.35 3.03 16.11
C ASP A 29 -8.67 3.82 16.26
N ASP A 30 -8.69 5.07 15.79
CA ASP A 30 -9.89 5.91 15.75
C ASP A 30 -11.01 5.24 14.94
N PHE A 31 -10.69 4.66 13.78
CA PHE A 31 -11.67 3.99 12.94
C PHE A 31 -12.21 2.72 13.61
N VAL A 32 -11.33 1.92 14.21
CA VAL A 32 -11.71 0.71 14.96
C VAL A 32 -12.67 1.05 16.08
N GLN A 33 -12.35 2.06 16.89
CA GLN A 33 -13.18 2.48 18.02
C GLN A 33 -14.52 3.04 17.52
N LYS A 34 -14.49 3.96 16.56
CA LYS A 34 -15.69 4.63 16.03
C LYS A 34 -16.69 3.67 15.40
N HIS A 35 -16.20 2.64 14.70
CA HIS A 35 -17.03 1.71 13.93
C HIS A 35 -17.16 0.34 14.60
N ASN A 36 -16.61 0.16 15.82
CA ASN A 36 -16.60 -1.08 16.57
C ASN A 36 -16.10 -2.28 15.72
N VAL A 37 -14.98 -2.07 15.01
CA VAL A 37 -14.43 -3.08 14.11
C VAL A 37 -13.70 -4.15 14.91
N GLN A 38 -14.11 -5.41 14.78
CA GLN A 38 -13.40 -6.51 15.39
C GLN A 38 -12.06 -6.75 14.67
N THR A 39 -10.95 -6.47 15.35
CA THR A 39 -9.60 -6.80 14.84
C THR A 39 -9.08 -8.10 15.44
N ILE A 40 -8.14 -8.74 14.74
CA ILE A 40 -7.39 -9.91 15.22
C ILE A 40 -5.90 -9.53 15.35
N PRO A 41 -5.07 -10.30 16.08
CA PRO A 41 -3.67 -9.94 16.32
C PRO A 41 -2.90 -9.58 15.03
N ALA A 42 -3.14 -10.31 13.94
CA ALA A 42 -2.47 -10.07 12.66
C ALA A 42 -3.20 -9.13 11.69
N SER A 43 -4.25 -8.40 12.10
CA SER A 43 -4.87 -7.36 11.27
C SER A 43 -3.84 -6.30 10.91
N ARG A 44 -3.60 -6.03 9.63
CA ARG A 44 -2.50 -5.14 9.19
C ARG A 44 -2.94 -3.72 8.87
N SER A 45 -4.09 -3.60 8.24
CA SER A 45 -4.62 -2.33 7.76
C SER A 45 -6.12 -2.42 7.53
N ILE A 46 -6.76 -1.26 7.52
CA ILE A 46 -8.13 -1.05 7.07
C ILE A 46 -8.05 -0.31 5.73
N ILE A 47 -8.69 -0.84 4.70
CA ILE A 47 -8.73 -0.21 3.37
C ILE A 47 -10.14 0.35 3.18
N ILE A 48 -10.26 1.67 3.26
CA ILE A 48 -11.51 2.37 2.98
C ILE A 48 -11.60 2.60 1.48
N VAL A 49 -12.65 2.10 0.85
CA VAL A 49 -12.88 2.30 -0.58
C VAL A 49 -14.11 3.19 -0.77
N ARG A 50 -13.90 4.42 -1.24
CA ARG A 50 -14.99 5.30 -1.69
C ARG A 50 -15.35 4.93 -3.13
N ALA A 51 -16.31 4.02 -3.27
CA ALA A 51 -16.80 3.59 -4.58
C ALA A 51 -17.57 4.73 -5.29
N HIS A 52 -17.31 4.92 -6.58
CA HIS A 52 -18.01 5.89 -7.43
C HIS A 52 -18.62 5.25 -8.69
N GLN A 53 -18.24 4.02 -9.01
CA GLN A 53 -18.80 3.27 -10.13
C GLN A 53 -18.83 1.78 -9.80
N ALA A 54 -19.85 1.10 -10.31
CA ALA A 54 -19.95 -0.36 -10.29
C ALA A 54 -20.21 -0.88 -11.71
N ALA A 55 -19.66 -2.04 -12.03
CA ALA A 55 -19.96 -2.75 -13.27
C ALA A 55 -20.28 -4.21 -12.96
N SER A 56 -21.15 -4.81 -13.76
CA SER A 56 -21.52 -6.22 -13.64
C SER A 56 -21.48 -6.94 -14.98
N SER A 57 -21.11 -8.23 -14.97
CA SER A 57 -21.13 -9.10 -16.16
C SER A 57 -21.76 -10.47 -15.87
N CYS A 58 -22.10 -11.22 -16.92
CA CYS A 58 -22.89 -12.46 -16.90
C CYS A 58 -22.21 -13.70 -16.27
N GLY A 59 -20.90 -13.68 -16.01
CA GLY A 59 -20.22 -14.73 -15.24
C GLY A 59 -20.40 -16.19 -15.70
N TYR A 60 -20.76 -16.48 -16.95
CA TYR A 60 -21.14 -17.84 -17.39
C TYR A 60 -20.04 -18.91 -17.23
N SER A 61 -18.79 -18.52 -17.07
CA SER A 61 -17.67 -19.43 -16.78
C SER A 61 -17.29 -19.48 -15.29
N VAL A 62 -18.05 -18.80 -14.41
CA VAL A 62 -17.84 -18.87 -12.95
C VAL A 62 -18.39 -20.22 -12.47
N PRO A 63 -17.57 -21.05 -11.80
CA PRO A 63 -18.03 -22.35 -11.31
C PRO A 63 -18.98 -22.18 -10.13
N TYR A 64 -19.89 -23.14 -9.97
CA TYR A 64 -20.62 -23.31 -8.72
C TYR A 64 -19.64 -23.63 -7.60
N TYR A 65 -19.84 -23.01 -6.44
CA TYR A 65 -19.06 -23.29 -5.25
C TYR A 65 -19.98 -23.41 -4.05
N GLN A 66 -19.86 -24.52 -3.33
CA GLN A 66 -20.56 -24.71 -2.07
C GLN A 66 -19.66 -24.21 -0.93
N PHE A 67 -20.16 -23.24 -0.16
CA PHE A 67 -19.48 -22.80 1.04
C PHE A 67 -19.54 -23.90 2.11
N ILE A 68 -18.38 -24.29 2.64
CA ILE A 68 -18.28 -25.27 3.73
C ILE A 68 -18.04 -24.54 5.05
N LYS A 69 -16.89 -23.87 5.19
CA LYS A 69 -16.50 -23.05 6.33
C LYS A 69 -15.27 -22.21 6.03
N PHE A 70 -15.02 -21.20 6.86
CA PHE A 70 -13.75 -20.49 6.89
C PHE A 70 -12.64 -21.35 7.52
N ARG A 71 -11.40 -21.19 7.04
CA ARG A 71 -10.22 -21.82 7.66
C ARG A 71 -9.73 -20.95 8.83
N ALA A 72 -9.70 -21.51 10.03
CA ALA A 72 -9.20 -20.80 11.23
C ALA A 72 -7.67 -20.76 11.32
N THR A 73 -6.96 -21.57 10.53
CA THR A 73 -5.50 -21.80 10.64
C THR A 73 -4.66 -20.52 10.74
N LEU A 74 -4.98 -19.50 9.95
CA LEU A 74 -4.25 -18.23 9.96
C LEU A 74 -4.47 -17.48 11.28
N ASN A 75 -5.72 -17.41 11.72
CA ASN A 75 -6.09 -16.73 12.97
C ASN A 75 -5.47 -17.48 14.15
N ASP A 76 -5.60 -18.81 14.19
CA ASP A 76 -5.03 -19.65 15.23
C ASP A 76 -3.50 -19.51 15.32
N PHE A 77 -2.82 -19.46 14.17
CA PHE A 77 -1.37 -19.26 14.12
C PHE A 77 -0.96 -17.94 14.77
N PHE A 78 -1.65 -16.85 14.44
CA PHE A 78 -1.31 -15.53 14.96
C PHE A 78 -1.78 -15.30 16.40
N SER A 79 -2.90 -15.89 16.82
CA SER A 79 -3.31 -15.92 18.23
C SER A 79 -2.24 -16.62 19.08
N LYS A 80 -1.84 -17.85 18.73
CA LYS A 80 -0.78 -18.58 19.46
C LYS A 80 0.58 -17.87 19.45
N LYS A 81 0.85 -17.06 18.44
CA LYS A 81 2.06 -16.23 18.36
C LYS A 81 1.98 -15.05 19.33
N ALA A 82 0.83 -14.36 19.38
CA ALA A 82 0.58 -13.29 20.33
C ALA A 82 0.65 -13.82 21.78
N ASP A 83 -0.02 -14.94 22.09
CA ASP A 83 0.01 -15.54 23.43
C ASP A 83 1.45 -15.86 23.89
N ARG A 84 2.29 -16.39 22.99
CA ARG A 84 3.69 -16.69 23.28
C ARG A 84 4.52 -15.42 23.50
N PHE A 85 4.23 -14.35 22.76
CA PHE A 85 4.87 -13.06 22.96
C PHE A 85 4.52 -12.46 24.33
N GLU A 86 3.24 -12.54 24.73
CA GLU A 86 2.79 -12.12 26.07
C GLU A 86 3.43 -12.94 27.20
N GLN A 87 3.73 -14.22 26.95
CA GLN A 87 4.50 -15.08 27.85
C GLN A 87 6.01 -14.76 27.90
N GLY A 88 6.48 -13.73 27.20
CA GLY A 88 7.85 -13.24 27.24
C GLY A 88 8.76 -13.74 26.11
N LYS A 89 8.24 -14.46 25.11
CA LYS A 89 9.01 -14.85 23.92
C LYS A 89 9.08 -13.69 22.93
N THR A 90 10.06 -12.81 23.11
CA THR A 90 10.19 -11.57 22.33
C THR A 90 10.42 -11.79 20.83
N ASP A 91 11.00 -12.92 20.44
CA ASP A 91 11.15 -13.37 19.05
C ASP A 91 9.81 -13.67 18.37
N GLU A 92 8.75 -13.91 19.15
CA GLU A 92 7.40 -14.09 18.65
C GLU A 92 6.67 -12.78 18.32
N SER A 93 7.34 -11.62 18.45
CA SER A 93 6.78 -10.31 18.06
C SER A 93 6.19 -10.32 16.65
N LEU A 94 4.96 -9.79 16.54
CA LEU A 94 4.28 -9.61 15.25
C LEU A 94 4.97 -8.57 14.39
N GLU A 95 5.55 -7.53 14.99
CA GLU A 95 6.28 -6.48 14.29
C GLU A 95 7.56 -7.03 13.67
N ARG A 96 8.34 -7.83 14.41
CA ARG A 96 9.50 -8.57 13.88
C ARG A 96 9.10 -9.52 12.76
N TYR A 97 7.96 -10.20 12.91
CA TYR A 97 7.42 -11.05 11.86
C TYR A 97 7.06 -10.24 10.60
N TRP A 98 6.44 -9.06 10.74
CA TRP A 98 6.16 -8.17 9.61
C TRP A 98 7.43 -7.56 9.01
N ALA A 99 8.43 -7.23 9.82
CA ALA A 99 9.75 -6.80 9.36
C ALA A 99 10.42 -7.87 8.48
N TRP A 100 10.37 -9.14 8.91
CA TRP A 100 10.95 -10.24 8.16
C TRP A 100 10.13 -10.61 6.90
N LYS A 101 8.79 -10.63 6.98
CA LYS A 101 7.93 -11.14 5.89
C LYS A 101 7.34 -10.07 4.97
N ASN A 102 7.13 -8.85 5.46
CA ASN A 102 6.23 -7.87 4.85
C ASN A 102 6.82 -6.45 4.74
N SER A 103 8.10 -6.24 5.06
CA SER A 103 8.75 -4.93 4.98
C SER A 103 9.04 -4.45 3.55
N SER A 104 9.11 -5.38 2.59
CA SER A 104 9.34 -5.05 1.17
C SER A 104 8.42 -5.86 0.26
N SER A 105 7.94 -5.22 -0.80
CA SER A 105 7.22 -5.87 -1.90
C SER A 105 8.19 -6.55 -2.88
N ILE A 106 7.65 -7.35 -3.81
CA ILE A 106 8.46 -8.06 -4.82
C ILE A 106 9.18 -7.06 -5.75
N ASP A 107 8.57 -5.93 -6.03
CA ASP A 107 9.09 -4.82 -6.84
C ASP A 107 9.92 -3.80 -6.04
N GLY A 108 10.27 -4.11 -4.77
CA GLY A 108 11.17 -3.28 -3.97
C GLY A 108 10.53 -2.03 -3.34
N LEU A 109 9.21 -1.90 -3.41
CA LEU A 109 8.47 -0.86 -2.70
C LEU A 109 8.42 -1.19 -1.19
N PRO A 110 8.41 -0.17 -0.32
CA PRO A 110 8.19 -0.38 1.11
C PRO A 110 6.83 -1.03 1.34
N GLY A 111 6.79 -1.98 2.26
CA GLY A 111 5.56 -2.58 2.75
C GLY A 111 4.95 -1.76 3.89
N MET A 112 4.48 -2.46 4.93
CA MET A 112 3.85 -1.80 6.08
C MET A 112 4.84 -0.92 6.84
N GLU A 113 4.39 0.25 7.30
CA GLU A 113 5.24 1.21 7.99
C GLU A 113 5.89 0.63 9.25
N ILE A 114 5.11 -0.02 10.12
CA ILE A 114 5.65 -0.72 11.31
C ILE A 114 6.70 -1.74 10.89
N GLY A 115 6.40 -2.58 9.89
CA GLY A 115 7.34 -3.61 9.43
C GLY A 115 8.64 -3.00 8.91
N CYS A 116 8.57 -1.93 8.13
CA CYS A 116 9.74 -1.21 7.66
C CYS A 116 10.53 -0.54 8.79
N LYS A 117 9.84 0.04 9.78
CA LYS A 117 10.44 0.68 10.95
C LYS A 117 11.21 -0.34 11.78
N THR A 118 10.55 -1.42 12.21
CA THR A 118 11.15 -2.51 12.99
C THR A 118 12.30 -3.17 12.23
N ALA A 119 12.18 -3.35 10.90
CA ALA A 119 13.28 -3.89 10.09
C ALA A 119 14.55 -3.01 10.14
N ARG A 120 14.40 -1.68 10.16
CA ARG A 120 15.52 -0.74 10.25
C ARG A 120 16.11 -0.68 11.65
N GLU A 121 15.25 -0.60 12.67
CA GLU A 121 15.65 -0.47 14.08
C GLU A 121 16.34 -1.73 14.60
N GLU A 122 15.86 -2.90 14.19
CA GLU A 122 16.37 -4.19 14.66
C GLU A 122 17.26 -4.90 13.63
N HIS A 123 17.60 -4.23 12.53
CA HIS A 123 18.43 -4.77 11.44
C HIS A 123 17.95 -6.13 10.89
N ILE A 124 16.64 -6.30 10.74
CA ILE A 124 16.03 -7.54 10.25
C ILE A 124 16.02 -7.54 8.71
N ALA A 125 16.75 -8.48 8.11
CA ALA A 125 16.73 -8.68 6.67
C ALA A 125 15.37 -9.28 6.21
N PRO A 126 14.73 -8.74 5.15
CA PRO A 126 13.52 -9.32 4.59
C PRO A 126 13.80 -10.72 4.02
N ILE A 127 12.82 -11.61 4.11
CA ILE A 127 12.91 -12.95 3.50
C ILE A 127 13.04 -12.85 1.97
N THR A 128 13.81 -13.76 1.38
CA THR A 128 13.76 -14.04 -0.05
C THR A 128 12.38 -14.59 -0.43
N LYS A 129 11.57 -13.79 -1.14
CA LYS A 129 10.20 -14.19 -1.52
C LYS A 129 10.14 -15.05 -2.77
N MET A 130 11.02 -14.76 -3.73
CA MET A 130 11.00 -15.38 -5.06
C MET A 130 12.29 -16.17 -5.26
N VAL A 131 12.15 -17.37 -5.84
CA VAL A 131 13.27 -18.26 -6.18
C VAL A 131 13.21 -18.59 -7.67
N GLY A 132 14.38 -18.79 -8.28
CA GLY A 132 14.51 -19.13 -9.71
C GLY A 132 15.21 -18.04 -10.53
N GLN A 133 15.47 -18.35 -11.80
CA GLN A 133 16.30 -17.53 -12.70
C GLN A 133 15.77 -16.10 -12.89
N LYS A 134 14.45 -15.92 -12.86
CA LYS A 134 13.78 -14.62 -13.01
C LYS A 134 13.43 -13.96 -11.68
N ALA A 135 13.88 -14.53 -10.54
CA ALA A 135 13.66 -13.89 -9.26
C ALA A 135 14.44 -12.56 -9.22
N PRO A 136 13.82 -11.48 -8.71
CA PRO A 136 14.55 -10.23 -8.51
C PRO A 136 15.73 -10.47 -7.57
N GLN A 137 16.94 -10.15 -8.03
CA GLN A 137 18.19 -10.36 -7.29
C GLN A 137 18.43 -9.31 -6.20
N GLY A 138 17.54 -8.33 -6.08
CA GLY A 138 17.60 -7.30 -5.06
C GLY A 138 16.30 -6.52 -4.97
N TYR A 139 15.97 -6.07 -3.76
CA TYR A 139 14.90 -5.12 -3.52
C TYR A 139 15.45 -3.72 -3.80
N TYR A 140 15.33 -3.24 -5.04
CA TYR A 140 15.73 -1.89 -5.41
C TYR A 140 14.86 -0.88 -4.67
N ASN A 141 15.48 0.06 -3.95
CA ASN A 141 14.79 1.23 -3.40
C ASN A 141 14.27 2.08 -4.56
N ALA A 142 13.01 1.87 -4.96
CA ALA A 142 12.40 2.51 -6.14
C ALA A 142 12.25 4.05 -6.04
N ARG A 143 12.58 4.67 -4.89
CA ARG A 143 12.45 6.11 -4.66
C ARG A 143 13.73 6.73 -4.07
N ARG A 144 14.80 6.77 -4.85
CA ARG A 144 15.82 7.81 -4.68
C ARG A 144 15.92 8.60 -5.97
N PHE A 145 15.34 9.80 -5.97
CA PHE A 145 15.78 10.82 -6.90
C PHE A 145 17.26 11.06 -6.59
N SER A 146 18.14 10.72 -7.53
CA SER A 146 19.55 11.11 -7.41
C SER A 146 19.64 12.63 -7.29
N ILE A 147 20.70 13.14 -6.67
CA ILE A 147 21.01 14.58 -6.59
C ILE A 147 20.89 15.22 -7.98
N TRP A 148 21.29 14.51 -9.04
CA TRP A 148 21.15 14.97 -10.42
C TRP A 148 19.70 15.21 -10.86
N HIS A 149 18.75 14.39 -10.42
CA HIS A 149 17.34 14.63 -10.71
C HIS A 149 16.84 15.90 -10.01
N LEU A 150 17.29 16.15 -8.78
CA LEU A 150 16.95 17.37 -8.05
C LEU A 150 17.56 18.62 -8.70
N VAL A 151 18.82 18.53 -9.12
CA VAL A 151 19.52 19.59 -9.87
C VAL A 151 18.79 19.88 -11.19
N LEU A 152 18.44 18.84 -11.94
CA LEU A 152 17.73 18.98 -13.21
C LEU A 152 16.35 19.63 -13.02
N VAL A 153 15.59 19.24 -12.00
CA VAL A 153 14.31 19.89 -11.66
C VAL A 153 14.52 21.36 -11.31
N ALA A 154 15.56 21.70 -10.54
CA ALA A 154 15.86 23.08 -10.18
C ALA A 154 16.22 23.94 -11.41
N ILE A 155 17.02 23.40 -12.33
CA ILE A 155 17.38 24.09 -13.58
C ILE A 155 16.16 24.29 -14.48
N LEU A 156 15.33 23.27 -14.66
CA LEU A 156 14.11 23.37 -15.47
C LEU A 156 13.10 24.36 -14.86
N ALA A 157 12.93 24.35 -13.54
CA ALA A 157 12.07 25.31 -12.86
C ALA A 157 12.59 26.75 -13.00
N SER A 158 13.90 26.96 -12.84
CA SER A 158 14.54 28.27 -12.98
C SER A 158 14.41 28.82 -14.40
N THR A 159 14.71 28.00 -15.41
CA THR A 159 14.61 28.39 -16.83
C THR A 159 13.17 28.68 -17.25
N CYS A 160 12.19 27.85 -16.83
CA CYS A 160 10.78 28.13 -17.09
C CYS A 160 10.33 29.46 -16.44
N THR A 161 10.79 29.75 -15.23
CA THR A 161 10.48 31.00 -14.52
C THR A 161 11.08 32.20 -15.25
N ALA A 162 12.35 32.12 -15.67
CA ALA A 162 13.02 33.18 -16.42
C ALA A 162 12.35 33.45 -17.78
N CYS A 163 12.03 32.39 -18.54
CA CYS A 163 11.30 32.53 -19.80
C CYS A 163 9.91 33.17 -19.60
N SER A 164 9.19 32.78 -18.55
CA SER A 164 7.87 33.35 -18.24
C SER A 164 7.96 34.85 -17.91
N LEU A 165 8.96 35.26 -17.13
CA LEU A 165 9.21 36.67 -16.81
C LEU A 165 9.59 37.50 -18.05
N LEU A 166 10.41 36.96 -18.94
CA LEU A 166 10.79 37.62 -20.19
C LEU A 166 9.61 37.76 -21.17
N LEU A 167 8.74 36.76 -21.24
CA LEU A 167 7.52 36.85 -22.06
C LEU A 167 6.55 37.88 -21.49
N LEU A 168 6.37 37.93 -20.16
CA LEU A 168 5.52 38.91 -19.50
C LEU A 168 6.06 40.34 -19.64
N SER A 169 7.36 40.55 -19.50
CA SER A 169 7.97 41.87 -19.71
C SER A 169 7.90 42.32 -21.17
N GLY A 170 8.10 41.40 -22.12
CA GLY A 170 7.92 41.65 -23.54
C GLY A 170 6.47 42.01 -23.92
N LEU A 171 5.48 41.34 -23.31
CA LEU A 171 4.07 41.69 -23.46
C LEU A 171 3.76 43.07 -22.87
N ALA A 172 4.25 43.36 -21.66
CA ALA A 172 4.05 44.64 -21.00
C ALA A 172 4.60 45.81 -21.83
N HIS A 173 5.80 45.64 -22.41
CA HIS A 173 6.38 46.65 -23.31
C HIS A 173 5.56 46.87 -24.59
N ARG A 174 4.95 45.83 -25.17
CA ARG A 174 4.07 45.97 -26.35
C ARG A 174 2.75 46.65 -26.03
N ILE A 175 2.19 46.42 -24.84
CA ILE A 175 0.94 47.06 -24.41
C ILE A 175 1.16 48.55 -24.12
N VAL A 176 2.28 48.93 -23.49
CA VAL A 176 2.58 50.34 -23.19
C VAL A 176 2.99 51.14 -24.44
N GLY A 177 3.62 50.51 -25.43
CA GLY A 177 4.01 51.17 -26.69
C GLY A 177 2.89 51.35 -27.73
N THR A 178 1.66 50.96 -27.41
CA THR A 178 0.49 51.06 -28.31
C THR A 178 -0.61 52.01 -27.78
N ALA A 179 -0.32 52.76 -26.71
CA ALA A 179 -1.14 53.87 -26.21
C ALA A 179 -0.46 55.20 -26.55
#